data_AF-A0A2W6ULN0-F1
#
_entry.id   AF-A0A2W6ULN0-F1
#
_cell.length_a   1.000
_cell.length_b   1.000
_cell.length_c   1.000
_cell.angle_alpha   90.00
_cell.angle_beta   90.00
_cell.angle_gamma   90.00
#
_symmetry.space_group_name_H-M   'P 1'
#
loop_
_entity.id
_entity.type
_entity.pdbx_description
1 polymer ?
#
loop_
_entity_poly.entity_id
_entity_poly.type
_entity_poly.pdbx_seq_one_letter_code
_entity_poly.pdbx_strand_id
1 'polypeptide(L)'
;MAPDRRRPRSRHRHEYGDIDELAASITRDGLLQPVTVTPEGVLVCGARRLEALKRLGEKTIKVWVRSGISDRLAELLAEQAENVLHKPLTPTEAATLYTELKSYIAEDALRRQSATQFSRGDDFAGNYGGATVAPPQFKPGKSRTQAAKMVTGKASYTTLERIAELQRLVNSPVTDPELRERAHEELQLIDEGGSVTASHARIREFLDPEPPRGFEDFEAPEDFEPPDELEQLANAALARVKEAKRKGRKPKARSASVHAFPVRAFVRVWEDLDLWWTHFDVTAVATELSDEQLIQFEETLASTVEFFAALREARAQARREIA
;
A
#
# COMPACT_ATOMS: atom_id res chain seq x y z
N MET A 1 18.48 43.80 -16.44
CA MET A 1 18.06 43.41 -15.08
C MET A 1 17.54 41.99 -15.16
N ALA A 2 18.35 41.00 -14.78
CA ALA A 2 18.06 39.57 -14.94
C ALA A 2 17.53 38.99 -13.61
N PRO A 3 16.44 38.21 -13.61
CA PRO A 3 16.04 37.45 -12.43
C PRO A 3 16.68 36.06 -12.42
N ASP A 4 17.58 35.92 -11.45
CA ASP A 4 18.00 34.75 -10.67
C ASP A 4 17.61 33.33 -11.13
N ARG A 5 18.66 32.54 -11.43
CA ARG A 5 18.62 31.09 -11.68
C ARG A 5 18.25 30.36 -10.37
N ARG A 6 16.99 29.99 -10.21
CA ARG A 6 16.56 29.14 -9.08
C ARG A 6 17.28 27.79 -9.14
N ARG A 7 18.07 27.53 -8.10
CA ARG A 7 18.83 26.31 -7.85
C ARG A 7 17.92 25.07 -7.91
N PRO A 8 18.36 23.94 -8.48
CA PRO A 8 17.66 22.67 -8.32
C PRO A 8 17.66 22.29 -6.82
N ARG A 9 16.46 22.04 -6.26
CA ARG A 9 16.30 21.49 -4.91
C ARG A 9 16.89 20.07 -4.87
N SER A 10 17.50 19.74 -3.73
CA SER A 10 18.43 18.63 -3.52
C SER A 10 17.99 17.31 -4.14
N ARG A 11 18.84 16.78 -5.02
CA ARG A 11 18.73 15.46 -5.64
C ARG A 11 19.01 14.40 -4.57
N HIS A 12 18.05 13.52 -4.30
CA HIS A 12 18.19 12.49 -3.25
C HIS A 12 19.05 11.27 -3.66
N ARG A 13 19.75 11.30 -4.80
CA ARG A 13 20.81 10.35 -5.13
C ARG A 13 21.93 11.05 -5.92
N HIS A 14 23.15 11.07 -5.36
CA HIS A 14 24.35 11.60 -6.02
C HIS A 14 25.15 10.54 -6.78
N GLU A 15 24.85 9.25 -6.61
CA GLU A 15 25.53 8.16 -7.30
C GLU A 15 24.62 7.55 -8.37
N TYR A 16 24.82 8.04 -9.58
CA TYR A 16 24.49 7.28 -10.77
C TYR A 16 25.46 6.10 -10.80
N GLY A 17 24.98 4.85 -10.67
CA GLY A 17 25.80 3.64 -10.86
C GLY A 17 26.44 3.58 -12.26
N ASP A 18 27.05 2.48 -12.68
CA ASP A 18 27.91 2.39 -13.89
C ASP A 18 27.33 3.07 -15.15
N ILE A 19 27.65 4.36 -15.32
CA ILE A 19 27.28 5.17 -16.49
C ILE A 19 28.12 4.74 -17.69
N ASP A 20 29.31 4.19 -17.45
CA ASP A 20 30.29 3.89 -18.50
C ASP A 20 29.89 2.63 -19.30
N GLU A 21 29.29 1.62 -18.66
CA GLU A 21 28.66 0.49 -19.38
C GLU A 21 27.47 0.95 -20.23
N LEU A 22 26.66 1.88 -19.71
CA LEU A 22 25.51 2.42 -20.43
C LEU A 22 25.96 3.29 -21.62
N ALA A 23 27.03 4.06 -21.48
CA ALA A 23 27.63 4.83 -22.56
C ALA A 23 28.15 3.90 -23.67
N ALA A 24 28.84 2.81 -23.31
CA ALA A 24 29.32 1.80 -24.26
C ALA A 24 28.17 1.10 -25.00
N SER A 25 27.06 0.80 -24.30
CA SER A 25 25.86 0.23 -24.91
C SER A 25 25.16 1.22 -25.86
N ILE A 26 25.10 2.51 -25.51
CA ILE A 26 24.53 3.56 -26.38
C ILE A 26 25.36 3.75 -27.65
N THR A 27 26.69 3.65 -27.59
CA THR A 27 27.56 3.70 -28.77
C THR A 27 27.33 2.50 -29.70
N ARG A 28 27.08 1.31 -29.15
CA ARG A 28 26.90 0.08 -29.93
C ARG A 28 25.51 -0.03 -30.57
N ASP A 29 24.47 0.20 -29.79
CA ASP A 29 23.08 -0.15 -30.17
C ASP A 29 22.21 1.10 -30.42
N GLY A 30 22.75 2.30 -30.17
CA GLY A 30 22.02 3.57 -30.25
C GLY A 30 21.06 3.78 -29.06
N LEU A 31 20.38 4.93 -29.06
CA LEU A 31 19.41 5.25 -28.00
C LEU A 31 18.10 4.49 -28.23
N LEU A 32 18.03 3.26 -27.72
CA LEU A 32 16.87 2.37 -27.85
C LEU A 32 15.60 2.92 -27.18
N GLN A 33 15.75 3.71 -26.12
CA GLN A 33 14.64 4.36 -25.42
C GLN A 33 14.84 5.88 -25.41
N PRO A 34 14.00 6.66 -26.12
CA PRO A 34 14.14 8.11 -26.19
C PRO A 34 13.93 8.76 -24.82
N VAL A 35 14.63 9.86 -24.59
CA VAL A 35 14.52 10.67 -23.38
C VAL A 35 13.19 11.44 -23.43
N THR A 36 12.45 11.47 -22.32
CA THR A 36 11.15 12.17 -22.26
C THR A 36 11.31 13.51 -21.58
N VAL A 37 10.87 14.57 -22.25
CA VAL A 37 10.95 15.95 -21.78
C VAL A 37 9.58 16.62 -21.82
N THR A 38 9.35 17.60 -20.94
CA THR A 38 8.19 18.48 -21.02
C THR A 38 8.36 19.51 -22.14
N PRO A 39 7.28 20.17 -22.60
CA PRO A 39 7.36 21.28 -23.55
C PRO A 39 8.27 22.43 -23.09
N GLU A 40 8.46 22.60 -21.78
CA GLU A 40 9.31 23.60 -21.12
C GLU A 40 10.79 23.15 -21.05
N GLY A 41 11.12 21.96 -21.56
CA GLY A 41 12.49 21.43 -21.58
C GLY A 41 12.92 20.78 -20.27
N VAL A 42 11.97 20.46 -19.37
CA VAL A 42 12.26 19.76 -18.11
C VAL A 42 12.36 18.26 -18.39
N LEU A 43 13.41 17.64 -17.88
CA LEU A 43 13.63 16.21 -18.02
C LEU A 43 12.67 15.44 -17.09
N VAL A 44 11.75 14.68 -17.67
CA VAL A 44 10.80 13.84 -16.92
C VAL A 44 11.41 12.47 -16.63
N CYS A 45 12.01 11.83 -17.65
CA CYS A 45 12.55 10.48 -17.53
C CYS A 45 13.89 10.34 -18.27
N GLY A 46 14.85 9.63 -17.68
CA GLY A 46 16.09 9.24 -18.35
C GLY A 46 17.34 10.03 -17.96
N ALA A 47 17.44 10.50 -16.71
CA ALA A 47 18.61 11.24 -16.20
C ALA A 47 19.95 10.53 -16.45
N ARG A 48 19.99 9.20 -16.27
CA ARG A 48 21.19 8.39 -16.54
C ARG A 48 21.61 8.39 -18.02
N ARG A 49 20.64 8.32 -18.94
CA ARG A 49 20.91 8.37 -20.39
C ARG A 49 21.35 9.75 -20.81
N LEU A 50 20.73 10.80 -20.25
CA LEU A 50 21.17 12.18 -20.49
C LEU A 50 22.61 12.38 -20.03
N GLU A 51 22.99 11.84 -18.87
CA GLU A 51 24.36 11.96 -18.36
C GLU A 51 25.36 11.12 -19.17
N ALA A 52 24.98 9.91 -19.61
CA ALA A 52 25.76 9.10 -20.54
C ALA A 52 25.97 9.81 -21.90
N LEU A 53 24.92 10.43 -22.44
CA LEU A 53 24.95 11.20 -23.70
C LEU A 53 25.81 12.46 -23.58
N LYS A 54 25.81 13.13 -22.43
CA LYS A 54 26.73 14.25 -22.13
C LYS A 54 28.19 13.80 -22.12
N ARG A 55 28.49 12.64 -21.51
CA ARG A 55 29.84 12.07 -21.52
C ARG A 55 30.30 11.65 -22.92
N LEU A 56 29.38 11.19 -23.76
CA LEU A 56 29.61 10.86 -25.17
C LEU A 56 29.74 12.10 -26.08
N GLY A 57 29.44 13.30 -25.59
CA GLY A 57 29.58 14.55 -26.35
C GLY A 57 28.49 14.79 -27.41
N GLU A 58 27.37 14.06 -27.36
CA GLU A 58 26.28 14.18 -28.33
C GLU A 58 25.54 15.51 -28.18
N LYS A 59 25.53 16.32 -29.26
CA LYS A 59 24.94 17.66 -29.26
C LYS A 59 23.45 17.68 -29.58
N THR A 60 22.92 16.61 -30.16
CA THR A 60 21.52 16.54 -30.58
C THR A 60 20.97 15.16 -30.32
N ILE A 61 19.88 15.09 -29.56
CA ILE A 61 19.28 13.83 -29.12
C ILE A 61 17.80 13.80 -29.48
N LYS A 62 17.29 12.63 -29.85
CA LYS A 62 15.86 12.43 -30.12
C LYS A 62 15.11 12.34 -28.79
N VAL A 63 14.21 13.29 -28.56
CA VAL A 63 13.40 13.38 -27.34
C VAL A 63 11.93 13.19 -27.67
N TRP A 64 11.18 12.62 -26.74
CA TRP A 64 9.72 12.61 -26.78
C TRP A 64 9.19 13.76 -25.93
N VAL A 65 8.47 14.68 -26.57
CA VAL A 65 7.79 15.80 -25.90
C VAL A 65 6.35 15.41 -25.65
N ARG A 66 5.93 15.34 -24.39
CA ARG A 66 4.51 15.12 -24.03
C ARG A 66 3.88 16.40 -23.53
N SER A 67 2.99 17.00 -24.32
CA SER A 67 2.19 18.15 -23.94
C SER A 67 0.96 17.71 -23.11
N GLY A 68 0.66 18.43 -22.03
CA GLY A 68 -0.52 18.18 -21.18
C GLY A 68 -0.27 17.40 -19.89
N ILE A 69 0.98 17.22 -19.50
CA ILE A 69 1.37 16.59 -18.24
C ILE A 69 1.83 17.68 -17.28
N SER A 70 0.93 18.21 -16.45
CA SER A 70 1.35 19.08 -15.34
C SER A 70 1.94 18.24 -14.20
N ASP A 71 3.27 18.13 -14.24
CA ASP A 71 4.23 18.57 -13.20
C ASP A 71 4.32 17.92 -11.82
N ARG A 72 3.70 16.77 -11.53
CA ARG A 72 4.15 15.97 -10.34
C ARG A 72 3.76 14.50 -10.37
N LEU A 73 2.50 14.24 -10.71
CA LEU A 73 1.94 12.89 -10.61
C LEU A 73 2.52 11.94 -11.66
N ALA A 74 2.81 12.46 -12.86
CA ALA A 74 3.45 11.68 -13.92
C ALA A 74 4.94 11.46 -13.66
N GLU A 75 5.62 12.40 -13.00
CA GLU A 75 7.01 12.21 -12.54
C GLU A 75 7.06 11.09 -11.49
N LEU A 76 6.16 11.12 -10.50
CA LEU A 76 6.06 10.08 -9.47
C LEU A 76 5.66 8.70 -10.04
N LEU A 77 4.76 8.66 -11.02
CA LEU A 77 4.37 7.42 -11.69
C LEU A 77 5.47 6.88 -12.61
N ALA A 78 6.27 7.75 -13.22
CA ALA A 78 7.43 7.36 -14.02
C ALA A 78 8.59 6.84 -13.14
N GLU A 79 8.82 7.47 -11.99
CA GLU A 79 9.75 7.02 -10.95
C GLU A 79 9.34 5.63 -10.43
N GLN A 80 8.04 5.42 -10.23
CA GLN A 80 7.51 4.10 -9.87
C GLN A 80 7.79 3.04 -10.95
N ALA A 81 7.60 3.38 -12.23
CA ALA A 81 7.84 2.45 -13.33
C ALA A 81 9.33 2.08 -13.48
N GLU A 82 10.24 2.99 -13.13
CA GLU A 82 11.70 2.74 -13.07
C GLU A 82 12.06 1.88 -11.84
N ASN A 83 11.37 2.06 -10.71
CA ASN A 83 11.59 1.29 -9.48
C ASN A 83 11.20 -0.20 -9.58
N VAL A 84 10.27 -0.57 -10.47
CA VAL A 84 9.92 -1.98 -10.70
C VAL A 84 11.11 -2.80 -11.26
N LEU A 85 12.10 -2.14 -11.88
CA LEU A 85 13.29 -2.77 -12.48
C LEU A 85 14.55 -2.70 -11.57
N HIS A 86 14.46 -2.14 -10.36
CA HIS A 86 15.60 -1.96 -9.46
C HIS A 86 15.28 -2.29 -7.99
N LYS A 87 16.29 -2.15 -7.10
CA LYS A 87 16.25 -2.51 -5.66
C LYS A 87 14.94 -2.04 -5.01
N PRO A 88 14.30 -2.87 -4.16
CA PRO A 88 13.05 -2.50 -3.49
C PRO A 88 13.26 -1.23 -2.65
N LEU A 89 12.28 -0.33 -2.68
CA LEU A 89 12.26 0.89 -1.86
C LEU A 89 12.49 0.54 -0.39
N THR A 90 13.30 1.34 0.30
CA THR A 90 13.39 1.24 1.77
C THR A 90 12.04 1.62 2.39
N PRO A 91 11.70 1.08 3.57
CA PRO A 91 10.46 1.44 4.26
C PRO A 91 10.33 2.95 4.52
N THR A 92 11.44 3.63 4.80
CA THR A 92 11.48 5.08 5.03
C THR A 92 11.20 5.87 3.74
N GLU A 93 11.77 5.47 2.59
CA GLU A 93 11.46 6.07 1.28
C GLU A 93 10.00 5.85 0.89
N ALA A 94 9.47 4.64 1.13
CA ALA A 94 8.06 4.32 0.89
C ALA A 94 7.14 5.19 1.76
N ALA A 95 7.48 5.46 3.02
CA ALA A 95 6.70 6.33 3.90
C ALA A 95 6.70 7.79 3.40
N THR A 96 7.85 8.30 2.94
CA THR A 96 7.94 9.65 2.36
C THR A 96 7.05 9.79 1.13
N LEU A 97 7.19 8.88 0.15
CA LEU A 97 6.34 8.84 -1.04
C LEU A 97 4.85 8.73 -0.70
N TYR A 98 4.52 7.93 0.32
CA TYR A 98 3.15 7.80 0.82
C TYR A 98 2.59 9.12 1.33
N THR A 99 3.36 9.88 2.11
CA THR A 99 2.88 11.16 2.65
C THR A 99 2.62 12.20 1.57
N GLU A 100 3.51 12.30 0.58
CA GLU A 100 3.33 13.19 -0.56
C GLU A 100 2.11 12.77 -1.39
N LEU A 101 2.00 11.49 -1.73
CA LEU A 101 0.90 11.00 -2.54
C LEU A 101 -0.45 11.15 -1.83
N LYS A 102 -0.47 10.95 -0.50
CA LYS A 102 -1.65 11.19 0.33
C LYS A 102 -2.09 12.66 0.30
N SER A 103 -1.16 13.62 0.37
CA SER A 103 -1.52 15.05 0.30
C SER A 103 -2.07 15.40 -1.08
N TYR A 104 -1.45 14.92 -2.16
CA TYR A 104 -1.93 15.16 -3.52
C TYR A 104 -3.34 14.59 -3.76
N ILE A 105 -3.59 13.35 -3.34
CA ILE A 105 -4.92 12.74 -3.47
C ILE A 105 -5.95 13.49 -2.61
N ALA A 106 -5.56 13.99 -1.44
CA ALA A 106 -6.44 14.78 -0.59
C ALA A 106 -6.78 16.15 -1.20
N GLU A 107 -5.81 16.86 -1.77
CA GLU A 107 -6.02 18.14 -2.47
C GLU A 107 -6.92 17.96 -3.70
N ASP A 108 -6.68 16.92 -4.49
CA ASP A 108 -7.49 16.58 -5.66
C ASP A 108 -8.92 16.17 -5.25
N ALA A 109 -9.08 15.42 -4.14
CA ALA A 109 -10.40 15.14 -3.57
C ALA A 109 -11.12 16.41 -3.09
N LEU A 110 -10.40 17.36 -2.49
CA LEU A 110 -10.96 18.64 -2.05
C LEU A 110 -11.41 19.50 -3.23
N ARG A 111 -10.59 19.57 -4.29
CA ARG A 111 -10.95 20.26 -5.55
C ARG A 111 -12.22 19.70 -6.18
N ARG A 112 -12.38 18.36 -6.19
CA ARG A 112 -13.61 17.71 -6.66
C ARG A 112 -14.80 18.09 -5.78
N GLN A 113 -14.65 18.03 -4.46
CA GLN A 113 -15.73 18.40 -3.53
C GLN A 113 -16.18 19.85 -3.71
N SER A 114 -15.25 20.80 -3.85
CA SER A 114 -15.58 22.21 -4.10
C SER A 114 -16.24 22.44 -5.46
N ALA A 115 -15.86 21.68 -6.49
CA ALA A 115 -16.50 21.77 -7.82
C ALA A 115 -17.93 21.20 -7.83
N THR A 116 -18.25 20.32 -6.88
CA THR A 116 -19.59 19.71 -6.75
C THR A 116 -20.47 20.34 -5.67
N GLN A 117 -19.92 21.25 -4.85
CA GLN A 117 -20.71 21.99 -3.89
C GLN A 117 -21.54 23.03 -4.64
N PHE A 118 -22.85 22.82 -4.67
CA PHE A 118 -23.83 23.78 -5.17
C PHE A 118 -23.66 25.13 -4.44
N SER A 119 -23.18 26.14 -5.16
CA SER A 119 -23.34 27.53 -4.76
C SER A 119 -24.82 27.89 -4.73
N ARG A 120 -25.31 28.36 -3.60
CA ARG A 120 -26.68 28.89 -3.46
C ARG A 120 -26.68 30.31 -4.03
N GLY A 121 -26.76 30.41 -5.34
CA GLY A 121 -26.94 31.67 -6.07
C GLY A 121 -27.71 31.37 -7.34
N ASP A 122 -28.88 31.98 -7.47
CA ASP A 122 -29.64 32.01 -8.71
C ASP A 122 -28.72 32.55 -9.81
N ASP A 123 -28.25 31.67 -10.71
CA ASP A 123 -28.06 31.97 -12.12
C ASP A 123 -27.52 30.73 -12.87
N PHE A 124 -28.16 30.47 -14.01
CA PHE A 124 -27.88 29.47 -15.05
C PHE A 124 -28.46 28.05 -14.86
N ALA A 125 -29.70 27.93 -15.32
CA ALA A 125 -30.18 26.77 -16.04
C ALA A 125 -29.23 26.44 -17.22
N GLY A 126 -28.61 25.25 -17.20
CA GLY A 126 -27.78 24.81 -18.31
C GLY A 126 -26.90 23.58 -18.01
N ASN A 127 -27.50 22.39 -18.08
CA ASN A 127 -26.85 21.16 -18.52
C ASN A 127 -25.54 20.71 -17.82
N TYR A 128 -25.55 20.55 -16.50
CA TYR A 128 -24.55 19.73 -15.78
C TYR A 128 -25.23 18.62 -14.96
N GLY A 129 -26.20 17.94 -15.55
CA GLY A 129 -26.51 16.57 -15.15
C GLY A 129 -25.40 15.67 -15.68
N GLY A 130 -24.83 14.81 -14.83
CA GLY A 130 -23.67 13.98 -15.11
C GLY A 130 -23.65 13.36 -16.51
N ALA A 131 -23.03 14.08 -17.44
CA ALA A 131 -22.82 13.62 -18.80
C ALA A 131 -21.69 12.59 -18.74
N THR A 132 -22.04 11.31 -18.94
CA THR A 132 -21.40 10.33 -19.86
C THR A 132 -19.87 10.24 -19.98
N VAL A 133 -19.11 10.90 -19.12
CA VAL A 133 -17.65 10.84 -19.03
C VAL A 133 -17.37 10.27 -17.65
N ALA A 134 -17.11 8.97 -17.61
CA ALA A 134 -16.68 8.29 -16.40
C ALA A 134 -15.53 9.09 -15.74
N PRO A 135 -15.53 9.27 -14.41
CA PRO A 135 -14.50 10.03 -13.73
C PRO A 135 -13.12 9.42 -14.04
N PRO A 136 -12.09 10.22 -14.35
CA PRO A 136 -10.76 9.70 -14.64
C PRO A 136 -10.17 8.93 -13.44
N GLN A 137 -10.01 7.63 -13.65
CA GLN A 137 -8.87 6.76 -13.33
C GLN A 137 -8.49 6.44 -11.88
N PHE A 138 -9.26 6.82 -10.86
CA PHE A 138 -9.00 6.33 -9.50
C PHE A 138 -10.19 5.57 -8.92
N LYS A 139 -9.95 4.32 -8.50
CA LYS A 139 -10.96 3.51 -7.80
C LYS A 139 -11.44 4.26 -6.55
N PRO A 140 -12.75 4.31 -6.26
CA PRO A 140 -13.28 5.00 -5.09
C PRO A 140 -12.65 4.46 -3.79
N GLY A 141 -12.25 5.35 -2.88
CA GLY A 141 -11.62 4.97 -1.61
C GLY A 141 -11.09 6.16 -0.81
N LYS A 142 -10.69 5.90 0.45
CA LYS A 142 -10.02 6.88 1.31
C LYS A 142 -8.62 7.18 0.76
N SER A 143 -8.20 8.44 0.74
CA SER A 143 -6.91 8.90 0.22
C SER A 143 -5.72 8.10 0.77
N ARG A 144 -5.69 7.84 2.08
CA ARG A 144 -4.70 6.99 2.75
C ARG A 144 -4.61 5.57 2.18
N THR A 145 -5.74 4.94 1.88
CA THR A 145 -5.77 3.57 1.38
C THR A 145 -5.34 3.52 -0.09
N GLN A 146 -5.69 4.55 -0.84
CA GLN A 146 -5.29 4.70 -2.23
C GLN A 146 -3.78 4.96 -2.36
N ALA A 147 -3.24 5.89 -1.57
CA ALA A 147 -1.81 6.19 -1.52
C ALA A 147 -0.99 4.95 -1.12
N ALA A 148 -1.40 4.22 -0.07
CA ALA A 148 -0.68 3.02 0.37
C ALA A 148 -0.64 1.92 -0.71
N LYS A 149 -1.76 1.70 -1.41
CA LYS A 149 -1.84 0.75 -2.52
C LYS A 149 -0.97 1.15 -3.70
N MET A 150 -0.87 2.45 -3.97
CA MET A 150 -0.01 2.95 -5.05
C MET A 150 1.46 2.78 -4.69
N VAL A 151 1.88 3.04 -3.46
CA VAL A 151 3.29 2.95 -3.06
C VAL A 151 3.75 1.51 -2.88
N THR A 152 2.98 0.69 -2.16
CA THR A 152 3.42 -0.66 -1.73
C THR A 152 2.70 -1.81 -2.43
N GLY A 153 1.73 -1.51 -3.30
CA GLY A 153 0.81 -2.51 -3.87
C GLY A 153 -0.23 -3.04 -2.87
N LYS A 154 -0.05 -2.84 -1.55
CA LYS A 154 -0.90 -3.33 -0.47
C LYS A 154 -1.60 -2.18 0.26
N ALA A 155 -2.66 -2.48 1.00
CA ALA A 155 -3.38 -1.50 1.81
C ALA A 155 -2.69 -1.21 3.17
N SER A 156 -1.35 -1.17 3.21
CA SER A 156 -0.54 -1.08 4.43
C SER A 156 -0.34 0.35 4.95
N TYR A 157 -1.42 1.14 5.01
CA TYR A 157 -1.34 2.56 5.39
C TYR A 157 -0.91 2.75 6.85
N THR A 158 -1.26 1.84 7.77
CA THR A 158 -0.92 1.97 9.20
C THR A 158 0.57 1.91 9.46
N THR A 159 1.28 1.05 8.74
CA THR A 159 2.75 0.94 8.81
C THR A 159 3.42 2.20 8.29
N LEU A 160 2.96 2.71 7.14
CA LEU A 160 3.51 3.92 6.52
C LEU A 160 3.26 5.17 7.39
N GLU A 161 2.10 5.27 8.04
CA GLU A 161 1.80 6.37 8.98
C GLU A 161 2.70 6.36 10.22
N ARG A 162 3.02 5.18 10.75
CA ARG A 162 3.94 5.03 11.90
C ARG A 162 5.36 5.47 11.53
N ILE A 163 5.85 5.07 10.36
CA ILE A 163 7.16 5.50 9.86
C ILE A 163 7.15 7.02 9.61
N ALA A 164 6.09 7.55 9.00
CA ALA A 164 5.94 8.99 8.79
C ALA A 164 5.89 9.79 10.10
N GLU A 165 5.35 9.21 11.18
CA GLU A 165 5.37 9.82 12.50
C GLU A 165 6.80 9.92 13.07
N LEU A 166 7.58 8.84 12.96
CA LEU A 166 9.00 8.84 13.34
C LEU A 166 9.80 9.88 12.53
N GLN A 167 9.57 9.97 11.23
CA GLN A 167 10.18 10.99 10.36
C GLN A 167 9.79 12.42 10.77
N ARG A 168 8.56 12.65 11.25
CA ARG A 168 8.14 13.96 11.76
C ARG A 168 8.87 14.32 13.05
N LEU A 169 9.08 13.36 13.95
CA LEU A 169 9.84 13.58 15.19
C LEU A 169 11.29 13.99 14.88
N VAL A 170 11.91 13.30 13.91
CA VAL A 170 13.25 13.60 13.39
C VAL A 170 13.34 15.01 12.79
N ASN A 171 12.42 15.35 11.88
CA ASN A 171 12.47 16.61 11.13
C ASN A 171 11.94 17.82 11.92
N SER A 172 11.33 17.61 13.08
CA SER A 172 10.77 18.69 13.89
C SER A 172 11.86 19.39 14.72
N PRO A 173 12.02 20.72 14.57
CA PRO A 173 13.01 21.49 15.33
C PRO A 173 12.60 21.69 16.80
N VAL A 174 11.34 21.42 17.14
CA VAL A 174 10.78 21.58 18.50
C VAL A 174 10.96 20.31 19.35
N THR A 175 11.31 19.18 18.72
CA THR A 175 11.53 17.91 19.41
C THR A 175 12.76 17.97 20.30
N ASP A 176 12.67 17.35 21.47
CA ASP A 176 13.80 17.12 22.37
C ASP A 176 14.97 16.43 21.63
N PRO A 177 16.22 16.90 21.77
CA PRO A 177 17.37 16.31 21.09
C PRO A 177 17.55 14.80 21.32
N GLU A 178 17.32 14.32 22.55
CA GLU A 178 17.45 12.88 22.86
C GLU A 178 16.38 12.05 22.15
N LEU A 179 15.13 12.52 22.16
CA LEU A 179 14.04 11.90 21.40
C LEU A 179 14.31 11.90 19.88
N ARG A 180 14.95 12.95 19.35
CA ARG A 180 15.30 13.05 17.93
C ARG A 180 16.35 12.01 17.54
N GLU A 181 17.40 11.85 18.35
CA GLU A 181 18.45 10.85 18.13
C GLU A 181 17.90 9.43 18.18
N ARG A 182 17.09 9.10 19.20
CA ARG A 182 16.41 7.80 19.29
C ARG A 182 15.51 7.53 18.07
N ALA A 183 14.74 8.53 17.63
CA ALA A 183 13.89 8.36 16.45
C ALA A 183 14.71 8.11 15.16
N HIS A 184 15.92 8.68 15.05
CA HIS A 184 16.84 8.39 13.95
C HIS A 184 17.34 6.94 13.99
N GLU A 185 17.76 6.44 15.16
CA GLU A 185 18.22 5.05 15.33
C GLU A 185 17.10 4.06 14.99
N GLU A 186 15.88 4.33 15.43
CA GLU A 186 14.72 3.48 15.16
C GLU A 186 14.35 3.44 13.67
N LEU A 187 14.51 4.55 12.95
CA LEU A 187 14.33 4.58 11.50
C LEU A 187 15.41 3.76 10.77
N GLN A 188 16.67 3.81 11.22
CA GLN A 188 17.74 2.98 10.66
C GLN A 188 17.45 1.50 10.86
N LEU A 189 17.01 1.09 12.05
CA LEU A 189 16.60 -0.29 12.33
C LEU A 189 15.47 -0.75 11.41
N ILE A 190 14.51 0.13 11.12
CA ILE A 190 13.42 -0.16 10.18
C ILE A 190 13.96 -0.37 8.77
N ASP A 191 14.89 0.47 8.30
CA ASP A 191 15.50 0.33 6.98
C ASP A 191 16.35 -0.94 6.83
N GLU A 192 16.94 -1.42 7.92
CA GLU A 192 17.64 -2.70 8.01
C GLU A 192 16.71 -3.94 8.08
N GLY A 193 15.38 -3.73 8.13
CA GLY A 193 14.37 -4.80 8.16
C GLY A 193 13.73 -5.06 9.51
N GLY A 194 13.94 -4.18 10.50
CA GLY A 194 13.34 -4.24 11.82
C GLY A 194 11.82 -4.04 11.85
N SER A 195 11.20 -4.44 12.96
CA SER A 195 9.75 -4.35 13.15
C SER A 195 9.29 -2.90 13.41
N VAL A 196 8.57 -2.32 12.45
CA VAL A 196 7.99 -0.97 12.55
C VAL A 196 7.10 -0.80 13.78
N THR A 197 6.36 -1.84 14.17
CA THR A 197 5.52 -1.81 15.39
C THR A 197 6.33 -1.72 16.67
N ALA A 198 7.46 -2.45 16.74
CA ALA A 198 8.31 -2.45 17.92
C ALA A 198 9.08 -1.13 18.06
N SER A 199 9.60 -0.60 16.95
CA SER A 199 10.26 0.71 16.90
C SER A 199 9.32 1.86 17.27
N HIS A 200 8.07 1.83 16.78
CA HIS A 200 7.05 2.81 17.17
C HIS A 200 6.68 2.72 18.67
N ALA A 201 6.58 1.51 19.21
CA ALA A 201 6.28 1.29 20.63
C ALA A 201 7.40 1.82 21.54
N ARG A 202 8.68 1.59 21.21
CA ARG A 202 9.84 2.09 21.98
C ARG A 202 9.87 3.63 22.05
N ILE A 203 9.61 4.29 20.93
CA ILE A 203 9.53 5.77 20.89
C ILE A 203 8.35 6.28 21.70
N ARG A 204 7.21 5.58 21.66
CA ARG A 204 6.03 5.94 22.45
C ARG A 204 6.27 5.78 23.96
N GLU A 205 6.93 4.71 24.39
CA GLU A 205 7.33 4.49 25.78
C GLU A 205 8.32 5.57 26.26
N PHE A 206 9.18 6.06 25.37
CA PHE A 206 10.07 7.17 25.70
C PHE A 206 9.34 8.51 25.84
N LEU A 207 8.33 8.77 24.99
CA LEU A 207 7.49 9.98 25.08
C LEU A 207 6.60 9.98 26.33
N ASP A 208 5.98 8.83 26.61
CA ASP A 208 5.09 8.62 27.74
C ASP A 208 5.63 7.44 28.58
N PRO A 209 6.58 7.69 29.51
CA PRO A 209 7.11 6.64 30.39
C PRO A 209 6.12 6.21 31.47
N GLU A 210 5.03 6.97 31.67
CA GLU A 210 3.90 6.46 32.44
C GLU A 210 3.27 5.31 31.63
N PRO A 211 3.16 4.09 32.18
CA PRO A 211 2.26 3.10 31.58
C PRO A 211 0.91 3.79 31.40
N PRO A 212 0.12 3.49 30.34
CA PRO A 212 -1.23 4.04 30.24
C PRO A 212 -1.86 3.82 31.60
N ARG A 213 -2.21 4.89 32.33
CA ARG A 213 -2.87 4.75 33.62
C ARG A 213 -4.04 3.84 33.32
N GLY A 214 -3.92 2.57 33.75
CA GLY A 214 -5.08 1.76 33.96
C GLY A 214 -5.99 2.66 34.77
N PHE A 215 -7.23 2.78 34.33
CA PHE A 215 -8.30 3.32 35.17
C PHE A 215 -7.97 2.87 36.59
N GLU A 216 -7.58 3.80 37.48
CA GLU A 216 -7.03 3.41 38.79
C GLU A 216 -8.01 2.40 39.35
N ASP A 217 -7.54 1.17 39.58
CA ASP A 217 -8.32 0.21 40.33
C ASP A 217 -8.54 0.89 41.67
N PHE A 218 -9.72 1.52 41.80
CA PHE A 218 -10.22 1.96 43.08
C PHE A 218 -10.34 0.68 43.88
N GLU A 219 -9.29 0.34 44.62
CA GLU A 219 -9.35 -0.65 45.67
C GLU A 219 -10.38 -0.12 46.65
N ALA A 220 -11.61 -0.62 46.50
CA ALA A 220 -12.64 -0.40 47.47
C ALA A 220 -12.07 -0.83 48.83
N PRO A 221 -12.24 -0.02 49.89
CA PRO A 221 -11.80 -0.40 51.23
C PRO A 221 -12.26 -1.82 51.55
N GLU A 222 -11.48 -2.62 52.29
CA GLU A 222 -11.84 -4.01 52.63
C GLU A 222 -13.23 -4.14 53.31
N ASP A 223 -13.77 -3.05 53.84
CA ASP A 223 -15.11 -2.94 54.46
C ASP A 223 -16.23 -2.46 53.50
N PHE A 224 -15.97 -2.33 52.20
CA PHE A 224 -16.99 -1.96 51.22
C PHE A 224 -17.83 -3.18 50.83
N GLU A 225 -18.94 -3.40 51.52
CA GLU A 225 -20.02 -4.26 51.04
C GLU A 225 -20.83 -3.51 49.98
N PRO A 226 -20.72 -3.84 48.68
CA PRO A 226 -21.62 -3.29 47.68
C PRO A 226 -23.06 -3.69 48.05
N PRO A 227 -24.07 -2.80 47.92
CA PRO A 227 -25.46 -3.19 48.12
C PRO A 227 -25.79 -4.40 47.24
N ASP A 228 -26.45 -5.43 47.79
CA ASP A 228 -26.81 -6.67 47.07
C ASP A 228 -27.42 -6.43 45.68
N GLU A 229 -28.09 -5.29 45.51
CA GLU A 229 -28.69 -4.85 44.24
C GLU A 229 -27.64 -4.56 43.14
N LEU A 230 -26.46 -4.03 43.49
CA LEU A 230 -25.37 -3.72 42.56
C LEU A 230 -24.68 -4.98 42.04
N GLU A 231 -24.45 -5.97 42.90
CA GLU A 231 -23.92 -7.28 42.46
C GLU A 231 -24.91 -8.02 41.56
N GLN A 232 -26.20 -7.96 41.87
CA GLN A 232 -27.24 -8.55 41.03
C GLN A 232 -27.29 -7.88 39.65
N LEU A 233 -27.17 -6.55 39.60
CA LEU A 233 -27.12 -5.80 38.33
C LEU A 233 -25.85 -6.08 37.54
N ALA A 234 -24.70 -6.19 38.20
CA ALA A 234 -23.42 -6.54 37.58
C ALA A 234 -23.44 -7.97 37.01
N ASN A 235 -23.97 -8.93 37.76
CA ASN A 235 -24.14 -10.32 37.32
C ASN A 235 -25.15 -10.42 36.17
N ALA A 236 -26.25 -9.66 36.21
CA ALA A 236 -27.20 -9.56 35.11
C ALA A 236 -26.58 -8.94 33.84
N ALA A 237 -25.73 -7.92 33.99
CA ALA A 237 -24.99 -7.31 32.88
C ALA A 237 -23.96 -8.27 32.28
N LEU A 238 -23.19 -8.97 33.11
CA LEU A 238 -22.24 -10.00 32.68
C LEU A 238 -22.94 -11.18 32.01
N ALA A 239 -24.12 -11.58 32.48
CA ALA A 239 -24.95 -12.60 31.84
C ALA A 239 -25.40 -12.15 30.45
N ARG A 240 -25.85 -10.90 30.28
CA ARG A 240 -26.22 -10.32 28.97
C ARG A 240 -25.03 -10.25 28.01
N VAL A 241 -23.84 -9.91 28.50
CA VAL A 241 -22.62 -9.88 27.67
C VAL A 241 -22.17 -11.30 27.30
N LYS A 242 -22.26 -12.27 28.21
CA LYS A 242 -21.96 -13.68 27.92
C LYS A 242 -22.98 -14.29 26.94
N GLU A 243 -24.26 -13.94 27.05
CA GLU A 243 -25.28 -14.28 26.05
C GLU A 243 -25.03 -13.60 24.70
N ALA A 244 -24.63 -12.33 24.69
CA ALA A 244 -24.28 -11.61 23.47
C ALA A 244 -23.01 -12.18 22.80
N LYS A 245 -22.02 -12.65 23.58
CA LYS A 245 -20.85 -13.38 23.08
C LYS A 245 -21.21 -14.79 22.57
N ARG A 246 -22.12 -15.52 23.23
CA ARG A 246 -22.68 -16.78 22.71
C ARG A 246 -23.51 -16.59 21.43
N LYS A 247 -24.19 -15.43 21.29
CA LYS A 247 -24.86 -14.98 20.06
C LYS A 247 -23.90 -14.31 19.07
N GLY A 248 -22.63 -14.16 19.43
CA GLY A 248 -21.55 -13.70 18.56
C GLY A 248 -21.32 -14.74 17.46
N ARG A 249 -21.99 -14.50 16.32
CA ARG A 249 -21.75 -15.07 14.99
C ARG A 249 -21.10 -16.47 15.03
N LYS A 250 -21.96 -17.51 15.02
CA LYS A 250 -21.61 -18.71 14.23
C LYS A 250 -21.12 -18.20 12.87
N PRO A 251 -19.99 -18.68 12.33
CA PRO A 251 -19.61 -18.33 10.96
C PRO A 251 -20.84 -18.65 10.11
N LYS A 252 -21.44 -17.62 9.51
CA LYS A 252 -22.48 -17.86 8.52
C LYS A 252 -21.82 -18.78 7.51
N ALA A 253 -22.32 -20.02 7.39
CA ALA A 253 -22.06 -20.83 6.22
C ALA A 253 -22.27 -19.88 5.05
N ARG A 254 -21.19 -19.56 4.33
CA ARG A 254 -21.29 -18.72 3.14
C ARG A 254 -22.26 -19.48 2.25
N SER A 255 -23.48 -18.97 2.08
CA SER A 255 -24.34 -19.46 1.03
C SER A 255 -23.51 -19.25 -0.24
N ALA A 256 -23.11 -20.34 -0.88
CA ALA A 256 -22.38 -20.29 -2.13
C ALA A 256 -23.29 -19.57 -3.13
N SER A 257 -23.10 -18.26 -3.30
CA SER A 257 -23.69 -17.59 -4.43
C SER A 257 -23.00 -18.17 -5.65
N VAL A 258 -23.79 -18.79 -6.51
CA VAL A 258 -23.33 -19.45 -7.74
C VAL A 258 -22.93 -18.36 -8.73
N HIS A 259 -21.81 -17.69 -8.46
CA HIS A 259 -21.13 -16.85 -9.43
C HIS A 259 -20.13 -17.75 -10.16
N ALA A 260 -20.47 -18.15 -11.37
CA ALA A 260 -19.52 -18.80 -12.26
C ALA A 260 -18.41 -17.80 -12.60
N PHE A 261 -17.20 -18.06 -12.12
CA PHE A 261 -16.04 -17.25 -12.45
C PHE A 261 -15.59 -17.51 -13.89
N PRO A 262 -14.99 -16.52 -14.59
CA PRO A 262 -14.44 -16.73 -15.91
C PRO A 262 -13.26 -17.73 -15.86
N VAL A 263 -13.06 -18.49 -16.94
CA VAL A 263 -11.98 -19.51 -17.05
C VAL A 263 -10.58 -18.92 -16.76
N ARG A 264 -10.35 -17.63 -17.09
CA ARG A 264 -9.09 -16.94 -16.75
C ARG A 264 -8.83 -16.83 -15.25
N ALA A 265 -9.88 -16.72 -14.43
CA ALA A 265 -9.73 -16.73 -12.98
C ALA A 265 -9.37 -18.13 -12.48
N PHE A 266 -9.92 -19.18 -13.08
CA PHE A 266 -9.56 -20.56 -12.79
C PHE A 266 -8.07 -20.83 -13.07
N VAL A 267 -7.56 -20.45 -14.25
CA VAL A 267 -6.13 -20.61 -14.59
C VAL A 267 -5.23 -19.92 -13.56
N ARG A 268 -5.55 -18.67 -13.22
CA ARG A 268 -4.77 -17.90 -12.24
C ARG A 268 -4.72 -18.56 -10.86
N VAL A 269 -5.84 -19.10 -10.38
CA VAL A 269 -5.88 -19.81 -9.09
C VAL A 269 -4.91 -20.99 -9.08
N TRP A 270 -4.81 -21.72 -10.19
CA TRP A 270 -3.90 -22.86 -10.30
C TRP A 270 -2.44 -22.48 -10.55
N GLU A 271 -2.18 -21.37 -11.24
CA GLU A 271 -0.83 -20.79 -11.35
C GLU A 271 -0.32 -20.32 -9.98
N ASP A 272 -1.19 -19.67 -9.19
CA ASP A 272 -0.84 -19.20 -7.83
C ASP A 272 -0.61 -20.37 -6.85
N LEU A 273 -1.21 -21.54 -7.10
CA LEU A 273 -0.99 -22.77 -6.34
C LEU A 273 0.23 -23.56 -6.83
N ASP A 274 0.89 -23.19 -7.92
CA ASP A 274 2.03 -23.98 -8.41
C ASP A 274 3.19 -23.92 -7.39
N LEU A 275 3.79 -25.09 -7.13
CA LEU A 275 4.90 -25.27 -6.18
C LEU A 275 4.65 -24.78 -4.74
N TRP A 276 3.40 -24.53 -4.34
CA TRP A 276 3.08 -23.96 -3.02
C TRP A 276 3.66 -24.78 -1.85
N TRP A 277 3.71 -26.11 -2.00
CA TRP A 277 4.23 -27.04 -0.99
C TRP A 277 5.74 -26.83 -0.70
N THR A 278 6.49 -26.19 -1.61
CA THR A 278 7.92 -25.91 -1.40
C THR A 278 8.16 -24.84 -0.32
N HIS A 279 7.13 -24.08 0.04
CA HIS A 279 7.21 -23.01 1.02
C HIS A 279 6.89 -23.46 2.46
N PHE A 280 6.50 -24.72 2.66
CA PHE A 280 6.06 -25.22 3.96
C PHE A 280 6.91 -26.43 4.39
N ASP A 281 7.41 -26.38 5.64
CA ASP A 281 8.03 -27.53 6.29
C ASP A 281 6.93 -28.45 6.82
N VAL A 282 6.92 -29.69 6.34
CA VAL A 282 5.93 -30.72 6.70
C VAL A 282 5.95 -31.00 8.21
N THR A 283 7.12 -30.97 8.84
CA THR A 283 7.25 -31.27 10.27
C THR A 283 6.66 -30.17 11.13
N ALA A 284 6.89 -28.90 10.77
CA ALA A 284 6.30 -27.75 11.44
C ALA A 284 4.76 -27.71 11.25
N VAL A 285 4.28 -27.96 10.03
CA VAL A 285 2.85 -28.01 9.73
C VAL A 285 2.17 -29.13 10.52
N ALA A 286 2.79 -30.30 10.65
CA ALA A 286 2.23 -31.41 11.42
C ALA A 286 2.06 -31.10 12.92
N THR A 287 2.87 -30.20 13.49
CA THR A 287 2.79 -29.83 14.90
C THR A 287 1.82 -28.68 15.19
N GLU A 288 1.67 -27.73 14.26
CA GLU A 288 0.88 -26.51 14.47
C GLU A 288 -0.56 -26.63 13.96
N LEU A 289 -0.84 -27.60 13.09
CA LEU A 289 -2.15 -27.79 12.50
C LEU A 289 -3.09 -28.51 13.47
N SER A 290 -4.30 -27.96 13.65
CA SER A 290 -5.35 -28.64 14.42
C SER A 290 -6.07 -29.73 13.61
N ASP A 291 -6.59 -30.74 14.29
CA ASP A 291 -7.35 -31.83 13.66
C ASP A 291 -8.55 -31.32 12.84
N GLU A 292 -9.26 -30.29 13.33
CA GLU A 292 -10.38 -29.68 12.60
C GLU A 292 -9.92 -29.03 11.28
N GLN A 293 -8.77 -28.37 11.28
CA GLN A 293 -8.21 -27.76 10.06
C GLN A 293 -7.74 -28.82 9.07
N LEU A 294 -7.14 -29.90 9.56
CA LEU A 294 -6.70 -31.02 8.72
C LEU A 294 -7.89 -31.64 7.99
N ILE A 295 -8.98 -31.95 8.72
CA ILE A 295 -10.22 -32.48 8.13
C ILE A 295 -10.77 -31.53 7.06
N GLN A 296 -10.83 -30.22 7.34
CA GLN A 296 -11.32 -29.24 6.38
C GLN A 296 -10.47 -29.21 5.09
N PHE A 297 -9.15 -29.34 5.20
CA PHE A 297 -8.25 -29.37 4.05
C PHE A 297 -8.38 -30.66 3.25
N GLU A 298 -8.54 -31.81 3.91
CA GLU A 298 -8.80 -33.09 3.25
C GLU A 298 -10.13 -33.09 2.49
N GLU A 299 -11.20 -32.54 3.08
CA GLU A 299 -12.50 -32.37 2.40
C GLU A 299 -12.39 -31.46 1.17
N THR A 300 -11.63 -30.36 1.30
CA THR A 300 -11.39 -29.43 0.19
C THR A 300 -10.58 -30.11 -0.92
N LEU A 301 -9.57 -30.90 -0.58
CA LEU A 301 -8.77 -31.69 -1.52
C LEU A 301 -9.66 -32.70 -2.27
N ALA A 302 -10.48 -33.45 -1.54
CA ALA A 302 -11.40 -34.44 -2.10
C ALA A 302 -12.36 -33.79 -3.12
N SER A 303 -13.01 -32.68 -2.73
CA SER A 303 -13.90 -31.92 -3.63
C SER A 303 -13.16 -31.39 -4.87
N THR A 304 -11.89 -31.00 -4.72
CA THR A 304 -11.06 -30.54 -5.84
C THR A 304 -10.75 -31.68 -6.81
N VAL A 305 -10.41 -32.87 -6.31
CA VAL A 305 -10.16 -34.07 -7.11
C VAL A 305 -11.42 -34.48 -7.88
N GLU A 306 -12.58 -34.50 -7.23
CA GLU A 306 -13.88 -34.79 -7.85
C GLU A 306 -14.20 -33.80 -8.98
N PHE A 307 -13.97 -32.50 -8.77
CA PHE A 307 -14.15 -31.49 -9.80
C PHE A 307 -13.28 -31.77 -11.04
N PHE A 308 -12.01 -32.16 -10.86
CA PHE A 308 -11.15 -32.50 -12.00
C PHE A 308 -11.55 -33.81 -12.69
N ALA A 309 -12.10 -34.77 -11.97
CA ALA A 309 -12.66 -35.97 -12.58
C ALA A 309 -13.81 -35.59 -13.53
N ALA A 310 -14.78 -34.80 -13.05
CA ALA A 310 -15.88 -34.28 -13.85
C ALA A 310 -15.41 -33.43 -15.05
N LEU A 311 -14.39 -32.59 -14.86
CA LEU A 311 -13.81 -31.78 -15.94
C LEU A 311 -13.20 -32.65 -17.04
N ARG A 312 -12.49 -33.74 -16.68
CA ARG A 312 -11.89 -34.67 -17.66
C ARG A 312 -12.97 -35.41 -18.44
N GLU A 313 -14.04 -35.86 -17.78
CA GLU A 313 -15.18 -36.50 -18.42
C GLU A 313 -15.89 -35.56 -19.39
N ALA A 314 -16.19 -34.33 -18.98
CA ALA A 314 -16.80 -33.32 -19.84
C ALA A 314 -15.94 -33.01 -21.09
N ARG A 315 -14.61 -32.92 -20.92
CA ARG A 315 -13.70 -32.74 -22.07
C ARG A 315 -13.65 -33.96 -22.99
N ALA A 316 -13.77 -35.17 -22.46
CA ALA A 316 -13.84 -36.38 -23.25
C ALA A 316 -15.15 -36.47 -24.06
N GLN A 317 -16.28 -36.09 -23.45
CA GLN A 317 -17.59 -36.02 -24.12
C GLN A 317 -17.58 -34.99 -25.25
N ALA A 318 -17.14 -33.75 -24.98
CA ALA A 318 -17.05 -32.71 -26.01
C ALA A 318 -16.16 -33.12 -27.21
N ARG A 319 -15.07 -33.87 -26.96
CA ARG A 319 -14.22 -34.40 -28.03
C ARG A 319 -14.90 -35.48 -28.87
N ARG A 320 -15.80 -36.27 -28.27
CA ARG A 320 -16.58 -37.31 -28.98
C ARG A 320 -17.70 -36.71 -29.82
N GLU A 321 -18.29 -35.58 -29.40
CA GLU A 321 -19.33 -34.89 -30.16
C GLU A 321 -18.80 -34.14 -31.39
N ILE A 322 -17.51 -33.81 -31.39
CA ILE A 322 -16.82 -33.10 -32.48
C ILE A 322 -16.27 -34.09 -33.54
N ALA A 323 -16.14 -35.38 -33.20
CA ALA A 323 -15.58 -36.43 -34.06
C ALA A 323 -16.69 -37.21 -34.79
#